data_AF-A0A4V5RIN3-F1
#
_entry.id   AF-A0A4V5RIN3-F1
#
_cell.length_a   1.000
_cell.length_b   1.000
_cell.length_c   1.000
_cell.angle_alpha   90.00
_cell.angle_beta   90.00
_cell.angle_gamma   90.00
#
_symmetry.space_group_name_H-M   'P 1'
#
loop_
_entity.id
_entity.type
_entity.pdbx_description
1 polymer ?
#
loop_
_entity_poly.entity_id
_entity_poly.type
_entity_poly.pdbx_seq_one_letter_code
_entity_poly.pdbx_strand_id
1 'polypeptide(L)'
;TKAARILGCSRQSLYTYQKIMAEEGPMGLKRINKPLKRSKNRIPEYAEDKIIELTLQNPHLTLMQLMVALKEHNITVSIGTIKNIWKEENLSTRELRIKRSQSLNIEV
;
A
#
# COMPACT_ATOMS: atom_id res chain seq x y z
N THR A 1 7.77 -25.28 -31.46
CA THR A 1 8.71 -26.35 -31.05
C THR A 1 7.98 -27.33 -30.15
N LYS A 2 8.34 -28.61 -30.21
CA LYS A 2 7.72 -29.69 -29.41
C LYS A 2 7.80 -29.41 -27.90
N ALA A 3 8.88 -28.79 -27.45
CA ALA A 3 9.15 -28.46 -26.04
C ALA A 3 8.11 -27.50 -25.42
N ALA A 4 7.75 -26.39 -26.09
CA ALA A 4 6.75 -25.43 -25.56
C ALA A 4 5.36 -26.07 -25.43
N ARG A 5 5.00 -26.96 -26.37
CA ARG A 5 3.74 -27.72 -26.33
C ARG A 5 3.70 -28.73 -25.20
N ILE A 6 4.82 -29.42 -24.93
CA ILE A 6 4.95 -30.37 -23.81
C ILE A 6 4.87 -29.62 -22.46
N LEU A 7 5.51 -28.45 -22.36
CA LEU A 7 5.54 -27.62 -21.14
C LEU A 7 4.26 -26.80 -20.91
N GLY A 8 3.32 -26.78 -21.86
CA GLY A 8 2.07 -26.03 -21.75
C GLY A 8 2.25 -24.50 -21.70
N CYS A 9 3.35 -23.97 -22.25
CA CYS A 9 3.65 -22.54 -22.21
C CYS A 9 3.83 -21.96 -23.62
N SER A 10 3.76 -20.63 -23.73
CA SER A 10 4.02 -19.97 -25.01
C SER A 10 5.48 -20.18 -25.42
N ARG A 11 5.73 -20.22 -26.74
CA ARG A 11 7.10 -20.29 -27.28
C ARG A 11 7.98 -19.17 -26.71
N GLN A 12 7.43 -17.97 -26.59
CA GLN A 12 8.14 -16.80 -26.08
C GLN A 12 8.56 -16.96 -24.62
N SER A 13 7.65 -17.49 -23.78
CA SER A 13 7.91 -17.75 -22.36
C SER A 13 9.09 -18.70 -22.16
N LEU A 14 9.16 -19.75 -22.98
CA LEU A 14 10.27 -20.71 -22.96
C LEU A 14 11.61 -20.02 -23.25
N TYR A 15 11.68 -19.21 -24.32
CA TYR A 15 12.91 -18.49 -24.67
C TYR A 15 13.31 -17.44 -23.62
N THR A 16 12.36 -16.73 -23.02
CA THR A 16 12.67 -15.80 -21.93
C THR A 16 13.28 -16.52 -20.73
N TYR A 17 12.75 -17.69 -20.34
CA TYR A 17 13.33 -18.45 -19.22
C TYR A 17 14.70 -19.03 -19.55
N GLN A 18 14.91 -19.50 -20.79
CA GLN A 18 16.23 -19.95 -21.23
C GLN A 18 17.26 -18.83 -21.19
N LYS A 19 16.87 -17.62 -21.63
CA LYS A 19 17.74 -16.44 -21.60
C LYS A 19 18.09 -16.04 -20.18
N ILE A 20 17.10 -15.94 -19.29
CA ILE A 20 17.30 -15.62 -17.87
C ILE A 20 18.21 -16.66 -17.20
N MET A 21 18.00 -17.94 -17.48
CA MET A 21 18.84 -19.03 -16.94
C MET A 21 20.29 -18.95 -17.41
N ALA A 22 20.53 -18.51 -18.65
CA ALA A 22 21.88 -18.33 -19.19
C ALA A 22 22.59 -17.09 -18.65
N GLU A 23 21.86 -16.00 -18.39
CA GLU A 23 22.43 -14.71 -17.95
C GLU A 23 22.60 -14.64 -16.41
N GLU A 24 21.60 -15.07 -15.65
CA GLU A 24 21.51 -14.85 -14.20
C GLU A 24 21.52 -16.17 -13.40
N GLY A 25 21.54 -17.30 -14.10
CA GLY A 25 21.50 -18.63 -13.49
C GLY A 25 20.16 -18.95 -12.79
N PRO A 26 20.16 -19.94 -11.89
CA PRO A 26 18.94 -20.39 -11.22
C PRO A 26 18.29 -19.29 -10.35
N MET A 27 19.08 -18.34 -9.85
CA MET A 27 18.58 -17.26 -9.00
C MET A 27 17.73 -16.23 -9.76
N GLY A 28 18.01 -16.00 -11.05
CA GLY A 28 17.22 -15.10 -11.89
C GLY A 28 15.81 -15.61 -12.22
N LEU A 29 15.59 -16.92 -12.15
CA LEU A 29 14.26 -17.52 -12.31
C LEU A 29 13.35 -17.29 -11.09
N LYS A 30 13.90 -16.82 -9.98
CA LYS A 30 13.11 -16.48 -8.78
C LYS A 30 12.22 -15.29 -9.10
N ARG A 31 10.93 -15.38 -8.74
CA ARG A 31 10.01 -14.24 -8.87
C ARG A 31 10.52 -13.07 -8.02
N ILE A 32 10.99 -12.03 -8.68
CA ILE A 32 11.28 -10.74 -8.05
C ILE A 32 9.93 -10.02 -7.92
N ASN A 33 9.36 -10.07 -6.72
CA ASN A 33 8.29 -9.13 -6.39
C ASN A 33 8.89 -7.74 -6.50
N LYS A 34 8.40 -6.91 -7.42
CA LYS A 34 8.79 -5.50 -7.44
C LYS A 34 8.53 -4.95 -6.04
N PRO A 35 9.48 -4.22 -5.44
CA PRO A 35 9.20 -3.56 -4.18
C PRO A 35 7.95 -2.70 -4.37
N LEU A 36 7.07 -2.67 -3.37
CA LEU A 36 5.90 -1.79 -3.37
C LEU A 36 6.41 -0.34 -3.35
N LYS A 37 6.77 0.18 -4.52
CA LYS A 37 7.15 1.58 -4.68
C LYS A 37 5.88 2.40 -4.52
N ARG A 38 5.99 3.47 -3.73
CA ARG A 38 4.96 4.51 -3.63
C ARG A 38 4.55 4.94 -5.04
N SER A 39 3.25 4.88 -5.33
CA SER A 39 2.74 5.31 -6.64
C SER A 39 3.04 6.80 -6.84
N LYS A 40 3.44 7.19 -8.05
CA LYS A 40 3.67 8.61 -8.40
C LYS A 40 2.42 9.47 -8.19
N ASN A 41 1.23 8.86 -8.28
CA ASN A 41 -0.06 9.53 -8.11
C ASN A 41 -0.57 9.49 -6.67
N ARG A 42 0.24 8.97 -5.72
CA ARG A 42 -0.14 8.97 -4.31
C ARG A 42 -0.02 10.39 -3.76
N ILE A 43 -0.79 10.67 -2.72
CA ILE A 43 -0.77 11.94 -2.01
C ILE A 43 0.63 12.18 -1.42
N PRO A 44 1.04 13.44 -1.23
CA PRO A 44 2.27 13.75 -0.49
C PRO A 44 2.32 13.07 0.88
N GLU A 45 3.52 12.65 1.28
CA GLU A 45 3.74 11.92 2.53
C GLU A 45 3.26 12.70 3.76
N TYR A 46 3.59 14.01 3.82
CA TYR A 46 3.15 14.89 4.89
C TYR A 46 1.62 14.90 5.10
N ALA A 47 0.85 14.77 4.03
CA ALA A 47 -0.60 14.84 4.10
C ALA A 47 -1.19 13.50 4.58
N GLU A 48 -0.56 12.37 4.23
CA GLU A 48 -0.94 11.06 4.78
C GLU A 48 -0.62 10.96 6.25
N ASP A 49 0.58 11.39 6.65
CA ASP A 49 1.01 11.40 8.04
C ASP A 49 0.06 12.27 8.88
N LYS A 50 -0.33 13.44 8.36
CA LYS A 50 -1.27 14.30 9.07
C LYS A 50 -2.66 13.70 9.19
N ILE A 51 -3.13 12.98 8.17
CA ILE A 51 -4.40 12.22 8.25
C ILE A 51 -4.30 11.19 9.37
N ILE A 52 -3.22 10.40 9.41
CA ILE A 52 -3.02 9.35 10.42
C ILE A 52 -2.96 9.97 11.82
N GLU A 53 -2.17 11.03 11.99
CA GLU A 53 -2.04 11.74 13.27
C GLU A 53 -3.40 12.22 13.81
N LEU A 54 -4.18 12.94 12.99
CA LEU A 54 -5.50 13.45 13.41
C LEU A 54 -6.47 12.31 13.72
N THR A 55 -6.39 11.20 13.00
CA THR A 55 -7.24 10.03 13.24
C THR A 55 -6.89 9.31 14.54
N LEU A 56 -5.62 9.34 14.95
CA LEU A 56 -5.15 8.72 16.18
C LEU A 56 -5.36 9.61 17.40
N GLN A 57 -5.25 10.93 17.23
CA GLN A 57 -5.62 11.92 18.25
C GLN A 57 -7.11 11.84 18.56
N ASN A 58 -7.96 11.71 17.54
CA ASN A 58 -9.40 11.68 17.70
C ASN A 58 -10.04 10.47 16.98
N PRO A 59 -9.91 9.25 17.53
CA PRO A 59 -10.35 8.01 16.87
C PRO A 59 -11.87 7.90 16.67
N HIS A 60 -12.64 8.74 17.37
CA HIS A 60 -14.10 8.82 17.31
C HIS A 60 -14.64 9.68 16.17
N LEU A 61 -13.80 10.48 15.50
CA LEU A 61 -14.26 11.39 14.46
C LEU A 61 -14.91 10.65 13.30
N THR A 62 -15.98 11.27 12.79
CA THR A 62 -16.56 10.90 11.51
C THR A 62 -15.68 11.41 10.37
N LEU A 63 -15.81 10.78 9.19
CA LEU A 63 -15.06 11.19 7.99
C LEU A 63 -15.28 12.67 7.64
N MET A 64 -16.50 13.19 7.79
CA MET A 64 -16.78 14.60 7.51
C MET A 64 -16.06 15.54 8.48
N GLN A 65 -16.05 15.21 9.78
CA GLN A 65 -15.34 16.03 10.78
C GLN A 65 -13.83 16.00 10.55
N LEU A 66 -13.27 14.83 10.18
CA LEU A 66 -11.86 14.73 9.83
C LEU A 66 -11.53 15.57 8.59
N MET A 67 -12.41 15.59 7.57
CA MET A 67 -12.21 16.45 6.41
C MET A 67 -12.23 17.94 6.77
N VAL A 68 -13.08 18.36 7.72
CA VAL A 68 -13.10 19.74 8.21
C VAL A 68 -11.79 20.06 8.92
N ALA A 69 -11.32 19.21 9.82
CA ALA A 69 -10.02 19.38 10.49
C ALA A 69 -8.85 19.44 9.50
N LEU A 70 -8.85 18.61 8.45
CA LEU A 70 -7.81 18.64 7.43
C LEU A 70 -7.81 19.94 6.62
N LYS A 71 -8.98 20.54 6.37
CA LYS A 71 -9.08 21.85 5.70
C LYS A 71 -8.41 22.95 6.52
N GLU A 72 -8.49 22.91 7.84
CA GLU A 72 -7.80 23.86 8.73
C GLU A 72 -6.27 23.76 8.60
N HIS A 73 -5.77 22.59 8.23
CA HIS A 73 -4.36 22.34 7.94
C HIS A 73 -3.98 22.54 6.46
N ASN A 74 -4.83 23.19 5.65
CA ASN A 74 -4.64 23.38 4.20
C ASN A 74 -4.52 22.07 3.39
N ILE A 75 -5.09 20.98 3.89
CA ILE A 75 -5.07 19.67 3.23
C ILE A 75 -6.47 19.34 2.72
N THR A 76 -6.65 19.35 1.40
CA THR A 76 -7.92 18.99 0.75
C THR A 76 -7.84 17.61 0.15
N VAL A 77 -8.63 16.67 0.66
CA VAL A 77 -8.59 15.27 0.22
C VAL A 77 -10.00 14.70 0.03
N SER A 78 -10.12 13.77 -0.91
CA SER A 78 -11.36 13.02 -1.10
C SER A 78 -11.61 12.02 0.03
N ILE A 79 -12.88 11.71 0.28
CA ILE A 79 -13.30 10.67 1.25
C ILE A 79 -12.73 9.31 0.87
N GLY A 80 -12.69 8.99 -0.43
CA GLY A 80 -12.16 7.73 -0.93
C GLY A 80 -10.69 7.55 -0.58
N THR A 81 -9.91 8.63 -0.68
CA THR A 81 -8.49 8.57 -0.34
C THR A 81 -8.25 8.34 1.15
N ILE A 82 -9.00 9.03 2.01
CA ILE A 82 -8.93 8.81 3.46
C ILE A 82 -9.27 7.35 3.81
N LYS A 83 -10.32 6.79 3.21
CA LYS A 83 -10.70 5.38 3.42
C LYS A 83 -9.63 4.41 2.95
N ASN A 84 -8.96 4.68 1.83
CA ASN A 84 -7.86 3.85 1.35
C ASN A 84 -6.67 3.88 2.32
N ILE A 85 -6.29 5.06 2.81
CA ILE A 85 -5.24 5.22 3.82
C ILE A 85 -5.61 4.43 5.09
N TRP A 86 -6.85 4.55 5.57
CA TRP A 86 -7.32 3.75 6.71
C TRP A 86 -7.27 2.24 6.45
N LYS A 87 -7.52 1.79 5.21
CA LYS A 87 -7.45 0.38 4.87
C LYS A 87 -6.01 -0.12 4.86
N GLU A 88 -5.08 0.68 4.32
CA GLU A 88 -3.65 0.36 4.29
C GLU A 88 -3.04 0.32 5.71
N GLU A 89 -3.45 1.24 6.58
CA GLU A 89 -2.97 1.37 7.96
C GLU A 89 -3.75 0.53 9.00
N ASN A 90 -4.72 -0.28 8.56
CA ASN A 90 -5.61 -1.06 9.43
C ASN A 90 -6.41 -0.20 10.45
N LEU A 91 -6.88 0.98 10.04
CA LEU A 91 -7.67 1.96 10.81
C LEU A 91 -9.12 2.09 10.34
N SER A 92 -9.64 1.08 9.63
CA SER A 92 -10.95 1.14 8.95
C SER A 92 -12.13 1.26 9.92
N THR A 93 -12.13 0.47 10.99
CA THR A 93 -13.18 0.49 12.02
C THR A 93 -12.78 1.36 13.19
N ARG A 94 -13.79 1.88 13.91
CA ARG A 94 -13.58 2.70 15.11
C ARG A 94 -12.80 1.94 16.18
N GLU A 95 -13.10 0.66 16.36
CA GLU A 95 -12.40 -0.20 17.32
C GLU A 95 -10.90 -0.32 17.02
N LEU A 96 -10.54 -0.48 15.74
CA LEU A 96 -9.14 -0.52 15.32
C LEU A 96 -8.44 0.82 15.56
N ARG A 97 -9.12 1.95 15.30
CA ARG A 97 -8.59 3.28 15.59
C ARG A 97 -8.35 3.50 17.09
N ILE A 98 -9.32 3.14 17.93
CA ILE A 98 -9.19 3.25 19.38
C ILE A 98 -8.05 2.36 19.88
N LYS A 99 -7.99 1.10 19.45
CA LYS A 99 -6.93 0.16 19.84
C LYS A 99 -5.55 0.68 19.48
N ARG A 100 -5.39 1.25 18.28
CA ARG A 100 -4.11 1.80 17.82
C ARG A 100 -3.73 3.10 18.52
N SER A 101 -4.72 3.96 18.81
CA SER A 101 -4.53 5.15 19.65
C SER A 101 -4.08 4.77 21.07
N GLN A 102 -4.70 3.75 21.67
CA GLN A 102 -4.34 3.26 23.00
C GLN A 102 -2.94 2.65 23.05
N SER A 103 -2.55 1.84 22.05
CA SER A 103 -1.19 1.26 22.03
C SER A 103 -0.10 2.33 22.01
N LEU A 104 -0.34 3.47 21.34
CA LEU A 104 0.62 4.58 21.30
C LEU A 104 0.77 5.28 22.66
N ASN A 105 -0.29 5.32 23.46
CA ASN A 105 -0.27 5.92 24.79
C ASN A 105 0.42 5.04 25.86
N ILE A 106 0.60 3.75 25.59
CA ILE A 106 1.21 2.78 26.52
C ILE A 106 2.74 2.73 26.35
N GLU A 107 3.27 3.17 25.20
CA GLU A 107 4.71 3.18 24.89
C GLU A 107 5.46 4.43 25.40
N VAL A 108 4.79 5.31 26.15
CA VAL A 108 5.34 6.52 26.80
C VAL A 108 5.46 6.29 28.30
#